data_AF-A0A359KJR1-F1
#
_entry.id   AF-A0A359KJR1-F1
#
_cell.length_a   1.000
_cell.length_b   1.000
_cell.length_c   1.000
_cell.angle_alpha   90.00
_cell.angle_beta   90.00
_cell.angle_gamma   90.00
#
_symmetry.space_group_name_H-M   'P 1'
#
loop_
_entity.id
_entity.type
_entity.pdbx_description
1 polymer ?
#
loop_
_entity_poly.entity_id
_entity_poly.type
_entity_poly.pdbx_seq_one_letter_code
_entity_poly.pdbx_strand_id
1 'polypeptide(L)'
;MYGYTVDEVSRFLQYDPAAIRYWLRTGHLAGAFDPSIDDWRVTANDLVIFLRQSSEPMPTGVVVWHDAPAVPSPAPVSEAAL
;
A
#
# COMPACT_ATOMS: atom_id res chain seq x y z
N MET A 1 11.27 15.03 12.15
CA MET A 1 11.78 14.25 11.01
C MET A 1 10.74 14.34 9.92
N TYR A 2 11.10 14.75 8.70
CA TYR A 2 10.15 14.85 7.59
C TYR A 2 10.17 13.54 6.81
N GLY A 3 9.02 12.90 6.68
CA GLY A 3 8.87 11.62 5.99
C GLY A 3 7.41 11.23 5.86
N TYR A 4 7.11 10.47 4.81
CA TYR A 4 5.79 9.94 4.53
C TYR A 4 5.44 8.90 5.59
N THR A 5 4.18 8.91 6.00
CA THR A 5 3.58 7.87 6.81
C THR A 5 3.41 6.59 6.00
N VAL A 6 3.24 5.46 6.69
CA VAL A 6 2.95 4.17 6.06
C VAL A 6 1.72 4.24 5.14
N ASP A 7 0.69 4.98 5.56
CA ASP A 7 -0.56 5.14 4.81
C ASP A 7 -0.35 5.95 3.51
N GLU A 8 0.44 7.02 3.55
CA GLU A 8 0.82 7.77 2.35
C GLU A 8 1.64 6.90 1.39
N VAL A 9 2.64 6.16 1.92
CA VAL A 9 3.47 5.23 1.14
C VAL A 9 2.60 4.16 0.47
N SER A 10 1.65 3.58 1.21
CA SER A 10 0.70 2.59 0.71
C SER A 10 -0.09 3.12 -0.49
N ARG A 11 -0.60 4.37 -0.41
CA ARG A 11 -1.31 4.99 -1.53
C ARG A 11 -0.41 5.25 -2.74
N PHE A 12 0.83 5.69 -2.52
CA PHE A 12 1.77 5.95 -3.61
C PHE A 12 2.17 4.67 -4.36
N LEU A 13 2.52 3.63 -3.61
CA LEU A 13 2.98 2.36 -4.18
C LEU A 13 1.82 1.42 -4.55
N GLN A 14 0.59 1.75 -4.15
CA GLN A 14 -0.62 0.92 -4.34
C GLN A 14 -0.50 -0.49 -3.72
N TYR A 15 0.21 -0.58 -2.59
CA TYR A 15 0.33 -1.80 -1.79
C TYR A 15 -0.42 -1.67 -0.47
N ASP A 16 -0.81 -2.81 0.11
CA ASP A 16 -1.46 -2.84 1.42
C ASP A 16 -0.52 -2.28 2.53
N PRO A 17 -1.04 -1.46 3.48
CA PRO A 17 -0.24 -0.92 4.58
C PRO A 17 0.49 -1.98 5.41
N ALA A 18 -0.06 -3.19 5.55
CA ALA A 18 0.59 -4.28 6.27
C ALA A 18 1.83 -4.80 5.52
N ALA A 19 1.81 -4.81 4.18
CA ALA A 19 2.98 -5.14 3.37
C ALA A 19 4.09 -4.09 3.54
N ILE A 20 3.72 -2.80 3.55
CA ILE A 20 4.67 -1.71 3.79
C ILE A 20 5.34 -1.87 5.17
N ARG A 21 4.55 -2.12 6.24
CA ARG A 21 5.09 -2.37 7.60
C ARG A 21 5.97 -3.59 7.66
N TYR A 22 5.64 -4.65 6.92
CA TYR A 22 6.47 -5.84 6.83
C TYR A 22 7.83 -5.54 6.20
N TRP A 23 7.88 -4.77 5.11
CA TRP A 23 9.14 -4.39 4.48
C TRP A 23 10.00 -3.49 5.36
N LEU A 24 9.38 -2.57 6.10
CA LEU A 24 10.08 -1.74 7.09
C LEU A 24 10.67 -2.58 8.22
N ARG A 25 9.89 -3.52 8.76
CA ARG A 25 10.34 -4.42 9.83
C ARG A 25 11.48 -5.35 9.38
N THR A 26 11.45 -5.80 8.12
CA THR A 26 12.45 -6.73 7.58
C THR A 26 13.64 -6.03 6.94
N GLY A 27 13.62 -4.69 6.84
CA GLY A 27 14.69 -3.90 6.21
C GLY A 27 14.69 -3.91 4.68
N HIS A 28 13.64 -4.45 4.04
CA HIS A 28 13.46 -4.35 2.59
C HIS A 28 13.13 -2.93 2.14
N LEU A 29 12.42 -2.17 2.97
CA LEU A 29 12.18 -0.74 2.81
C LEU A 29 12.89 -0.02 3.94
N ALA A 30 13.75 0.94 3.61
CA ALA A 30 14.37 1.79 4.62
C ALA A 30 13.35 2.78 5.19
N GLY A 31 13.42 3.00 6.49
CA GLY A 31 12.59 3.97 7.20
C GLY A 31 13.02 4.07 8.65
N ALA A 32 12.45 5.02 9.36
CA ALA A 32 12.72 5.23 10.78
C ALA A 32 11.41 5.22 11.57
N PHE A 33 11.45 4.58 12.73
CA PHE A 33 10.32 4.63 13.66
C PHE A 33 10.26 6.01 14.31
N ASP A 34 9.08 6.64 14.26
CA ASP A 34 8.81 7.95 14.86
C ASP A 34 7.94 7.77 16.11
N PRO A 35 8.53 7.85 17.32
CA PRO A 35 7.81 7.61 18.57
C PRO A 35 6.74 8.67 18.86
N SER A 36 6.74 9.81 18.17
CA SER A 36 5.71 10.84 18.37
C SER A 36 4.35 10.48 17.75
N ILE A 37 4.35 9.60 16.75
CA ILE A 37 3.15 9.12 16.07
C ILE A 37 2.96 7.60 16.21
N ASP A 38 3.84 6.93 16.94
CA ASP A 38 3.87 5.47 17.14
C ASP A 38 3.82 4.67 15.82
N ASP A 39 4.44 5.20 14.77
CA ASP A 39 4.50 4.54 13.45
C ASP A 39 5.80 4.90 12.71
N TRP A 40 6.01 4.27 11.55
CA TRP A 40 7.17 4.48 10.71
C TRP A 40 7.04 5.70 9.80
N ARG A 41 8.18 6.36 9.59
CA ARG A 41 8.41 7.41 8.61
C ARG A 41 9.33 6.91 7.52
N VAL A 42 8.98 7.17 6.27
CA VAL A 42 9.79 6.83 5.10
C VAL A 42 10.17 8.12 4.38
N THR A 43 11.45 8.33 4.11
CA THR A 43 11.87 9.53 3.39
C THR A 43 11.63 9.35 1.88
N ALA A 44 11.51 10.45 1.14
CA ALA A 44 11.41 10.40 -0.32
C ALA A 44 12.61 9.69 -0.97
N ASN A 45 13.81 9.87 -0.39
CA ASN A 45 15.02 9.23 -0.89
C ASN A 45 14.97 7.70 -0.70
N ASP A 46 14.48 7.23 0.44
CA ASP A 46 14.34 5.80 0.72
C ASP A 46 13.35 5.12 -0.25
N LEU A 47 12.23 5.80 -0.56
CA LEU A 47 11.27 5.36 -1.57
C LEU A 47 11.89 5.24 -2.97
N VAL A 48 12.65 6.25 -3.39
CA VAL A 48 13.32 6.24 -4.71
C VAL A 48 14.34 5.10 -4.78
N ILE A 49 15.09 4.85 -3.72
CA ILE A 49 16.04 3.74 -3.64
C ILE A 49 15.29 2.41 -3.74
N PHE A 50 14.22 2.24 -2.96
CA PHE A 50 13.39 1.05 -2.98
C PHE A 50 12.87 0.73 -4.38
N LEU A 51 12.28 1.72 -5.07
CA LEU A 51 11.75 1.56 -6.42
C LEU A 51 12.81 1.20 -7.46
N ARG A 52 14.02 1.79 -7.34
CA ARG A 52 15.14 1.45 -8.21
C ARG A 52 15.62 0.02 -7.99
N GLN A 53 15.62 -0.46 -6.74
CA GLN A 53 16.05 -1.82 -6.39
C GLN A 53 15.03 -2.87 -6.79
N SER A 54 13.73 -2.58 -6.66
CA SER A 54 12.65 -3.49 -7.06
C SER A 54 12.48 -3.60 -8.57
N SER A 55 13.19 -2.77 -9.36
CA SER A 55 12.99 -2.62 -10.82
C SER A 55 11.55 -2.28 -11.20
N GLU A 56 10.76 -1.76 -10.25
CA GLU A 56 9.40 -1.32 -10.55
C GLU A 56 9.45 0.06 -11.24
N PRO A 57 8.72 0.25 -12.36
CA PRO A 57 8.55 1.58 -12.90
C PRO A 57 7.87 2.45 -11.84
N MET A 58 8.39 3.66 -11.60
CA MET A 58 7.67 4.67 -10.82
C MET A 58 6.22 4.72 -11.31
N PRO A 59 5.20 4.64 -10.44
CA PRO A 59 3.83 4.82 -10.87
C PRO A 59 3.69 6.22 -11.46
N THR A 60 3.74 6.32 -12.79
CA THR A 60 3.52 7.55 -13.55
C THR A 60 2.05 7.77 -13.85
N GLY A 61 1.19 6.83 -13.44
CA GLY A 61 -0.24 6.82 -13.72
C GLY A 61 -1.04 7.64 -12.72
N VAL A 62 -1.70 8.68 -13.23
CA VAL A 62 -2.90 9.26 -12.60
C VAL A 62 -3.81 8.12 -12.13
N VAL A 63 -4.12 8.08 -10.84
CA VAL A 63 -5.11 7.15 -10.28
C VAL A 63 -6.48 7.58 -10.80
N VAL A 64 -6.89 7.04 -11.96
CA VAL A 64 -8.28 7.12 -12.40
C VAL A 64 -9.03 6.05 -11.62
N TRP A 65 -9.70 6.47 -10.56
CA TRP A 65 -10.71 5.64 -9.90
C TRP A 65 -11.79 5.33 -10.95
N HIS A 66 -11.72 4.16 -11.57
CA HIS A 66 -12.90 3.58 -12.18
C HIS A 66 -13.77 3.12 -11.01
N ASP A 67 -14.87 3.85 -10.79
CA ASP A 67 -16.02 3.37 -10.04
C ASP A 67 -16.50 2.08 -10.73
N ALA A 68 -15.93 0.94 -10.34
CA ALA A 68 -16.41 -0.35 -10.79
C ALA A 68 -17.81 -0.51 -10.20
N PRO A 69 -18.87 -0.68 -11.01
CA PRO A 69 -20.20 -0.91 -10.47
C PRO A 69 -20.12 -2.16 -9.60
N ALA A 70 -20.54 -2.02 -8.33
CA ALA A 70 -20.60 -3.11 -7.37
C ALA A 70 -21.27 -4.31 -8.05
N VAL A 71 -20.50 -5.37 -8.30
CA VAL A 71 -21.06 -6.62 -8.81
C VAL A 71 -22.04 -7.10 -7.74
N PRO A 72 -23.35 -7.19 -8.02
CA PRO A 72 -24.28 -7.68 -7.04
C PRO A 72 -23.91 -9.13 -6.70
N SER A 73 -23.63 -9.37 -5.43
CA SER A 73 -23.41 -10.71 -4.89
C SER A 73 -24.59 -11.60 -5.33
N PRO A 74 -24.37 -12.73 -6.01
CA PRO A 74 -25.46 -13.65 -6.30
C PRO A 74 -26.01 -14.15 -4.97
N ALA A 75 -27.33 -14.03 -4.80
CA ALA A 75 -28.05 -14.54 -3.63
C ALA A 75 -27.82 -16.06 -3.48
N PRO A 76 -27.82 -16.60 -2.24
CA PRO A 76 -27.72 -18.04 -2.06
C PRO A 76 -28.93 -18.72 -2.71
N VAL A 77 -28.65 -19.60 -3.68
CA VAL A 77 -29.65 -20.50 -4.27
C VAL A 77 -30.19 -21.39 -3.16
N SER A 78 -31.45 -21.17 -2.77
CA SER A 78 -32.20 -22.12 -1.94
C SER A 78 -32.61 -23.29 -2.82
N GLU A 79 -31.83 -24.36 -2.77
CA GLU A 79 -32.23 -25.67 -3.24
C GLU A 79 -33.23 -26.25 -2.22
N ALA A 80 -34.52 -26.07 -2.48
CA ALA A 80 -35.58 -26.81 -1.81
C ALA A 80 -36.15 -27.83 -2.81
N ALA A 81 -35.82 -29.08 -2.53
CA ALA A 81 -36.21 -30.26 -3.26
C ALA A 81 -37.73 -30.53 -3.19
N LEU A 82 -38.25 -31.04 -4.31
CA LEU A 82 -39.35 -32.01 -4.52
C LEU A 82 -40.51 -32.05 -3.51
#